data_AF-A0AAU4BF65-F1
#
_entry.id   AF-A0AAU4BF65-F1
#
_cell.length_a   1.000
_cell.length_b   1.000
_cell.length_c   1.000
_cell.angle_alpha   90.00
_cell.angle_beta   90.00
_cell.angle_gamma   90.00
#
_symmetry.space_group_name_H-M   'P 1'
#
loop_
_entity.id
_entity.type
_entity.pdbx_description
1 polymer ?
#
loop_
_entity_poly.entity_id
_entity_poly.type
_entity_poly.pdbx_seq_one_letter_code
_entity_poly.pdbx_strand_id
1 'polypeptide(L)'
;MHPNEERIRAFYQAVATRDTDLLTAMMAEDMVTTVPGHSPVAGRREGREAVLGLLGRAFEETAGNFSAELLDVLANDRYAVTLHRWTAQRKGRQLVANNINIFRFDDQGRIAEREERIEDITAHDEFWST
;
A
#
# COMPACT_ATOMS: atom_id res chain seq x y z
N MET A 1 5.26 15.30 15.61
CA MET A 1 5.04 14.13 14.74
C MET A 1 4.61 12.99 15.63
N HIS A 2 3.50 12.32 15.33
CA HIS A 2 3.00 11.21 16.14
C HIS A 2 3.81 9.93 15.84
N PRO A 3 4.07 9.00 16.77
CA PRO A 3 4.87 7.79 16.50
C PRO A 3 4.35 6.95 15.31
N ASN A 4 3.03 6.83 15.16
CA ASN A 4 2.43 6.14 14.01
C ASN A 4 2.58 6.91 12.69
N GLU A 5 2.68 8.24 12.73
CA GLU A 5 3.03 9.02 11.53
C GLU A 5 4.47 8.71 11.09
N GLU A 6 5.42 8.64 12.03
CA GLU A 6 6.82 8.27 11.75
C GLU A 6 6.92 6.88 11.12
N ARG A 7 6.20 5.91 11.70
CA ARG A 7 6.09 4.55 11.14
C ARG A 7 5.55 4.55 9.72
N ILE A 8 4.50 5.31 9.41
CA ILE A 8 3.96 5.32 8.05
C ILE A 8 4.88 6.02 7.06
N ARG A 9 5.56 7.09 7.47
CA ARG A 9 6.59 7.71 6.61
C ARG A 9 7.72 6.72 6.30
N ALA A 10 8.18 5.97 7.30
CA ALA A 10 9.17 4.90 7.11
C ALA A 10 8.64 3.76 6.21
N PHE A 11 7.35 3.41 6.33
CA PHE A 11 6.72 2.38 5.49
C PHE A 11 6.75 2.78 4.01
N TYR A 12 6.37 4.03 3.69
CA TYR A 12 6.42 4.55 2.33
C TYR A 12 7.84 4.64 1.78
N GLN A 13 8.83 4.98 2.62
CA GLN A 13 10.24 4.92 2.26
C GLN A 13 10.67 3.48 1.92
N ALA A 14 10.29 2.51 2.75
CA ALA A 14 10.59 1.10 2.54
C ALA A 14 9.96 0.56 1.25
N VAL A 15 8.73 0.97 0.92
CA VAL A 15 8.10 0.67 -0.38
C VAL A 15 8.91 1.29 -1.52
N ALA A 16 9.31 2.56 -1.42
CA ALA A 16 10.06 3.26 -2.45
C ALA A 16 11.44 2.66 -2.70
N THR A 17 12.13 2.19 -1.66
CA THR A 17 13.46 1.56 -1.75
C THR A 17 13.40 0.04 -1.90
N ARG A 18 12.20 -0.55 -1.91
CA ARG A 18 11.96 -2.00 -1.94
C ARG A 18 12.69 -2.76 -0.81
N ASP A 19 12.72 -2.15 0.36
CA ASP A 19 13.32 -2.73 1.56
C ASP A 19 12.35 -3.76 2.17
N THR A 20 12.42 -4.99 1.67
CA THR A 20 11.53 -6.08 2.10
C THR A 20 11.73 -6.47 3.55
N ASP A 21 12.95 -6.31 4.09
CA ASP A 21 13.24 -6.65 5.48
C ASP A 21 12.57 -5.66 6.43
N LEU A 22 12.67 -4.36 6.12
CA LEU A 22 11.98 -3.31 6.86
C LEU A 22 10.46 -3.45 6.74
N LEU A 23 9.93 -3.66 5.53
CA LEU A 23 8.50 -3.94 5.34
C LEU A 23 8.04 -5.12 6.20
N THR A 24 8.83 -6.20 6.21
CA THR A 24 8.54 -7.40 6.99
C THR A 24 8.49 -7.12 8.49
N ALA A 25 9.44 -6.33 9.00
CA ALA A 25 9.52 -5.98 10.42
C ALA A 25 8.37 -5.05 10.87
N MET A 26 7.83 -4.23 9.96
CA MET A 26 6.78 -3.26 10.25
C MET A 26 5.36 -3.84 10.21
N MET A 27 5.16 -4.97 9.54
CA MET A 27 3.87 -5.64 9.43
C MET A 27 3.68 -6.67 10.53
N ALA A 28 2.49 -6.72 11.12
CA ALA A 28 2.10 -7.83 11.99
C ALA A 28 2.06 -9.14 11.18
N GLU A 29 2.33 -10.27 11.82
CA GLU A 29 2.35 -11.58 11.14
C GLU A 29 1.00 -11.90 10.49
N ASP A 30 -0.08 -11.54 11.19
CA ASP A 30 -1.48 -11.70 10.80
C ASP A 30 -2.05 -10.47 10.09
N MET A 31 -1.20 -9.57 9.57
CA MET A 31 -1.64 -8.34 8.90
C MET A 31 -2.63 -8.64 7.79
N VAL A 32 -3.66 -7.80 7.69
CA VAL A 32 -4.65 -7.86 6.62
C VAL A 32 -4.55 -6.64 5.72
N THR A 33 -4.61 -6.84 4.40
CA THR A 33 -4.81 -5.76 3.43
C THR A 33 -6.07 -5.97 2.62
N THR A 34 -6.80 -4.90 2.34
CA THR A 34 -7.93 -4.91 1.39
C THR A 34 -7.70 -3.87 0.29
N VAL A 35 -7.71 -4.34 -0.96
CA VAL A 35 -7.67 -3.49 -2.16
C VAL A 35 -9.08 -3.51 -2.79
N PRO A 36 -9.72 -2.36 -3.03
CA PRO A 36 -11.05 -2.30 -3.64
C PRO A 36 -10.99 -2.69 -5.13
N GLY A 37 -12.17 -2.91 -5.72
CA GLY A 37 -12.33 -3.14 -7.15
C GLY A 37 -12.54 -4.61 -7.51
N HIS A 38 -12.38 -4.90 -8.81
CA HIS A 38 -12.64 -6.19 -9.43
C HIS A 38 -11.44 -6.71 -10.24
N SER A 39 -10.31 -6.03 -10.17
CA SER A 39 -9.09 -6.43 -10.86
C SER A 39 -8.36 -7.60 -10.19
N PRO A 40 -7.38 -8.21 -10.88
CA PRO A 40 -6.58 -9.31 -10.31
C PRO A 40 -5.82 -9.00 -9.02
N VAL A 41 -5.63 -7.73 -8.66
CA VAL A 41 -5.00 -7.30 -7.39
C VAL A 41 -6.02 -6.98 -6.31
N ALA A 42 -7.30 -6.91 -6.64
CA ALA A 42 -8.37 -6.60 -5.70
C ALA A 42 -8.61 -7.73 -4.69
N GLY A 43 -9.34 -7.36 -3.65
CA GLY A 43 -9.80 -8.24 -2.59
C GLY A 43 -8.96 -8.17 -1.32
N ARG A 44 -9.34 -9.02 -0.38
CA ARG A 44 -8.71 -9.16 0.93
C ARG A 44 -7.53 -10.14 0.86
N ARG A 45 -6.45 -9.82 1.57
CA ARG A 45 -5.27 -10.68 1.78
C ARG A 45 -4.98 -10.74 3.26
N GLU A 46 -4.74 -11.93 3.77
CA GLU A 46 -4.49 -12.20 5.19
C GLU A 46 -3.11 -12.79 5.35
N GLY A 47 -2.38 -12.31 6.36
CA GLY A 47 -1.00 -12.68 6.63
C GLY A 47 -0.01 -11.82 5.85
N ARG A 48 1.08 -11.46 6.52
CA ARG A 48 2.16 -10.63 5.98
C ARG A 48 2.72 -11.16 4.66
N GLU A 49 2.92 -12.47 4.53
CA GLU A 49 3.43 -13.10 3.31
C GLU A 49 2.54 -12.83 2.09
N ALA A 50 1.21 -12.86 2.26
CA ALA A 50 0.27 -12.57 1.19
C ALA A 50 0.31 -11.08 0.78
N VAL A 51 0.55 -10.18 1.74
CA VAL A 51 0.72 -8.73 1.50
C VAL A 51 2.04 -8.45 0.77
N LEU A 52 3.14 -9.08 1.20
CA LEU A 52 4.44 -8.96 0.53
C LEU A 52 4.39 -9.53 -0.90
N GLY A 53 3.69 -10.64 -1.11
CA GLY A 53 3.45 -11.20 -2.44
C GLY A 53 2.68 -10.25 -3.36
N LEU A 54 1.68 -9.52 -2.83
CA LEU A 54 0.97 -8.47 -3.58
C LEU A 54 1.90 -7.32 -3.99
N LEU A 55 2.75 -6.83 -3.07
CA LEU A 55 3.74 -5.79 -3.37
C LEU A 55 4.76 -6.25 -4.41
N GLY A 56 5.27 -7.48 -4.27
CA GLY A 56 6.19 -8.10 -5.24
C GLY A 56 5.58 -8.16 -6.64
N ARG A 57 4.35 -8.68 -6.75
CA ARG A 57 3.60 -8.69 -8.01
C ARG A 57 3.45 -7.29 -8.60
N ALA A 58 3.15 -6.28 -7.78
CA ALA A 58 3.02 -4.91 -8.26
C ALA A 58 4.33 -4.36 -8.83
N PHE A 59 5.45 -4.61 -8.16
CA PHE A 59 6.78 -4.21 -8.66
C PHE A 59 7.16 -4.95 -9.96
N GLU A 60 6.91 -6.25 -10.03
CA GLU A 60 7.21 -7.08 -11.21
C GLU A 60 6.38 -6.64 -12.42
N GLU A 61 5.05 -6.56 -12.27
CA GLU A 61 4.15 -6.27 -13.38
C GLU A 61 4.27 -4.82 -13.88
N THR A 62 4.79 -3.90 -13.07
CA THR A 62 5.07 -2.51 -13.47
C THR A 62 6.52 -2.31 -13.92
N ALA A 63 7.30 -3.38 -14.11
CA ALA A 63 8.72 -3.30 -14.46
C ALA A 63 9.51 -2.33 -13.55
N GLY A 64 9.07 -2.21 -12.29
CA GLY A 64 9.69 -1.36 -11.29
C GLY A 64 9.42 0.13 -11.39
N ASN A 65 8.54 0.59 -12.28
CA ASN A 65 8.19 2.02 -12.40
C ASN A 65 7.07 2.45 -11.44
N PHE A 66 6.49 1.52 -10.68
CA PHE A 66 5.53 1.83 -9.63
C PHE A 66 6.12 2.80 -8.60
N SER A 67 5.41 3.88 -8.34
CA SER A 67 5.72 4.85 -7.29
C SER A 67 4.46 5.18 -6.49
N ALA A 68 4.62 5.22 -5.17
CA ALA A 68 3.63 5.70 -4.21
C ALA A 68 4.22 6.91 -3.47
N GLU A 69 4.02 8.11 -4.01
CA GLU A 69 4.48 9.36 -3.42
C GLU A 69 3.59 9.73 -2.23
N LEU A 70 4.13 9.72 -1.01
CA LEU A 70 3.39 10.16 0.18
C LEU A 70 3.22 11.69 0.16
N LEU A 71 1.99 12.17 0.06
CA LEU A 71 1.68 13.60 0.06
C LEU A 71 1.45 14.11 1.49
N ASP A 72 0.67 13.37 2.28
CA ASP A 72 0.41 13.73 3.68
C ASP A 72 -0.02 12.51 4.52
N VAL A 73 0.05 12.65 5.84
CA VAL A 73 -0.34 11.62 6.80
C VAL A 73 -0.93 12.24 8.06
N LEU A 74 -2.08 11.73 8.48
CA LEU A 74 -2.72 12.02 9.77
C LEU A 74 -2.66 10.76 10.62
N ALA A 75 -2.23 10.87 11.87
CA ALA A 75 -2.13 9.71 12.76
C ALA A 75 -2.56 10.02 14.19
N ASN A 76 -3.05 8.97 14.86
CA ASN A 76 -3.30 8.92 16.30
C ASN A 76 -2.82 7.57 16.85
N ASP A 77 -3.11 7.29 18.12
CA ASP A 77 -2.64 6.09 18.81
C ASP A 77 -3.05 4.78 18.15
N ARG A 78 -4.16 4.77 17.40
CA ARG A 78 -4.76 3.55 16.84
C ARG A 78 -4.69 3.45 15.31
N TYR A 79 -4.72 4.60 14.63
CA TYR A 79 -4.85 4.68 13.19
C TYR A 79 -3.86 5.66 12.57
N ALA A 80 -3.57 5.43 11.29
CA ALA A 80 -3.00 6.44 10.42
C ALA A 80 -3.74 6.45 9.08
N VAL A 81 -3.91 7.62 8.50
CA VAL A 81 -4.53 7.84 7.20
C VAL A 81 -3.54 8.60 6.33
N THR A 82 -3.32 8.14 5.10
CA THR A 82 -2.39 8.80 4.17
C THR A 82 -3.11 9.36 2.98
N LEU A 83 -2.68 10.51 2.48
CA LEU A 83 -2.89 10.90 1.09
C LEU A 83 -1.61 10.60 0.32
N HIS A 84 -1.71 9.87 -0.79
CA HIS A 84 -0.55 9.52 -1.60
C HIS A 84 -0.89 9.47 -3.07
N ARG A 85 0.08 9.73 -3.94
CA ARG A 85 -0.07 9.66 -5.39
C ARG A 85 0.56 8.40 -5.93
N TRP A 86 -0.25 7.60 -6.60
CA TRP A 86 0.19 6.44 -7.37
C TRP A 86 0.59 6.88 -8.77
N THR A 87 1.72 6.39 -9.26
CA THR A 87 2.08 6.44 -10.67
C THR A 87 2.66 5.09 -11.10
N ALA A 88 2.21 4.57 -12.24
CA ALA A 88 2.74 3.34 -12.81
C ALA A 88 2.45 3.24 -14.31
N GLN A 89 3.28 2.48 -15.02
CA GLN A 89 3.05 2.08 -16.40
C GLN A 89 3.14 0.56 -16.53
N ARG A 90 2.21 -0.02 -17.28
CA ARG A 90 2.09 -1.46 -17.46
C ARG A 90 1.38 -1.78 -18.76
N LYS A 91 1.95 -2.66 -19.59
CA LYS A 91 1.33 -3.10 -20.87
C LYS A 91 0.83 -1.93 -21.75
N GLY A 92 1.58 -0.83 -21.81
CA GLY A 92 1.19 0.38 -22.55
C GLY A 92 0.08 1.23 -21.92
N ARG A 93 -0.41 0.88 -20.72
CA ARG A 93 -1.33 1.68 -19.92
C ARG A 93 -0.56 2.47 -18.86
N GLN A 94 -1.08 3.63 -18.48
CA GLN A 94 -0.56 4.47 -17.40
C GLN A 94 -1.67 4.69 -16.37
N LEU A 95 -1.29 4.69 -15.10
CA LEU A 95 -2.15 5.10 -13.99
C LEU A 95 -1.49 6.26 -13.25
N VAL A 96 -2.26 7.31 -13.01
CA VAL A 96 -1.95 8.39 -12.07
C VAL A 96 -3.19 8.64 -11.24
N ALA A 97 -3.14 8.43 -9.93
CA ALA A 97 -4.30 8.58 -9.06
C ALA A 97 -3.87 9.02 -7.65
N ASN A 98 -4.67 9.86 -7.00
CA ASN A 98 -4.47 10.17 -5.59
C ASN A 98 -5.29 9.20 -4.73
N ASN A 99 -4.63 8.38 -3.92
CA ASN A 99 -5.26 7.34 -3.12
C ASN A 99 -5.15 7.66 -1.63
N ILE A 100 -6.01 6.99 -0.85
CA ILE A 100 -5.94 6.98 0.60
C ILE A 100 -5.68 5.56 1.08
N ASN A 101 -4.80 5.41 2.07
CA ASN A 101 -4.73 4.20 2.88
C ASN A 101 -5.17 4.52 4.30
N ILE A 102 -5.93 3.62 4.89
CA ILE A 102 -6.28 3.61 6.31
C ILE A 102 -5.50 2.46 6.94
N PHE A 103 -4.64 2.77 7.90
CA PHE A 103 -3.84 1.80 8.63
C PHE A 103 -4.34 1.67 10.06
N ARG A 104 -4.39 0.45 10.58
CA ARG A 104 -4.54 0.16 12.01
C ARG A 104 -3.28 -0.50 12.54
N PHE A 105 -2.89 -0.13 13.75
CA PHE A 105 -1.72 -0.71 14.42
C PHE A 105 -2.13 -1.73 15.49
N ASP A 106 -1.25 -2.69 15.78
CA ASP A 106 -1.32 -3.53 16.97
C ASP A 106 -0.66 -2.85 18.18
N ASP A 107 -0.73 -3.48 19.35
CA ASP A 107 -0.17 -2.95 20.60
C ASP A 107 1.37 -2.82 20.57
N GLN A 108 2.03 -3.48 19.60
CA GLN A 108 3.48 -3.42 19.38
C GLN A 108 3.85 -2.31 18.37
N GLY A 109 2.85 -1.62 17.82
CA GLY A 109 3.02 -0.58 16.81
C GLY A 109 3.28 -1.11 15.40
N ARG A 110 3.02 -2.40 15.14
CA ARG A 110 3.09 -2.98 13.79
C ARG A 110 1.79 -2.73 13.05
N ILE A 111 1.84 -2.69 11.72
CA ILE A 111 0.66 -2.54 10.87
C ILE A 111 -0.13 -3.85 10.94
N ALA A 112 -1.32 -3.81 11.51
CA ALA A 112 -2.23 -4.93 11.62
C ALA A 112 -3.26 -4.95 10.48
N GLU A 113 -3.69 -3.78 10.00
CA GLU A 113 -4.61 -3.66 8.86
C GLU A 113 -4.22 -2.50 7.96
N ARG A 114 -4.42 -2.69 6.65
CA ARG A 114 -4.39 -1.64 5.63
C ARG A 114 -5.63 -1.75 4.75
N GLU A 115 -6.37 -0.66 4.60
CA GLU A 115 -7.48 -0.57 3.66
C GLU A 115 -7.23 0.56 2.66
N GLU A 116 -7.33 0.25 1.37
CA GLU A 116 -7.12 1.23 0.31
C GLU A 116 -8.44 1.87 -0.14
N ARG A 117 -8.39 3.16 -0.46
CA ARG A 117 -9.42 3.92 -1.18
C ARG A 117 -8.75 4.52 -2.41
N ILE A 118 -9.35 4.28 -3.56
CA ILE A 118 -8.80 4.67 -4.85
C ILE A 118 -9.72 5.73 -5.44
N GLU A 119 -9.15 6.87 -5.85
CA GLU A 119 -9.90 8.00 -6.42
C GLU A 119 -10.65 7.58 -7.69
N ASP A 120 -9.96 6.94 -8.63
CA ASP A 120 -10.56 6.38 -9.86
C ASP A 120 -10.42 4.85 -9.85
N ILE A 121 -11.39 4.17 -9.23
CA ILE A 121 -11.41 2.71 -9.14
C ILE A 121 -11.56 2.04 -10.51
N THR A 122 -12.23 2.70 -11.47
CA THR A 122 -12.41 2.19 -12.83
C THR A 122 -11.08 2.19 -13.57
N ALA A 123 -10.35 3.31 -13.55
CA ALA A 123 -9.02 3.40 -14.15
C ALA A 123 -8.02 2.43 -13.50
N HIS A 124 -8.10 2.25 -12.18
CA HIS A 124 -7.29 1.24 -11.49
C HIS A 124 -7.62 -0.18 -11.94
N ASP A 125 -8.90 -0.54 -12.01
CA ASP A 125 -9.30 -1.88 -12.44
C ASP A 125 -8.92 -2.16 -13.90
N GLU A 126 -9.10 -1.18 -14.79
CA GLU A 126 -8.63 -1.23 -16.17
C GLU A 126 -7.11 -1.39 -16.24
N PHE A 127 -6.35 -0.63 -15.45
CA PHE A 127 -4.88 -0.74 -15.39
C PHE A 127 -4.44 -2.17 -15.04
N TRP A 128 -5.10 -2.81 -14.06
CA TRP A 128 -4.78 -4.16 -13.59
C TRP A 128 -5.43 -5.30 -14.39
N SER A 129 -6.37 -5.02 -15.29
CA SER A 129 -6.97 -6.03 -16.17
C SER A 129 -5.97 -6.65 -17.16
N THR A 130 -6.27 -7.86 -17.63
CA THR A 130 -5.39 -8.66 -18.51
C THR A 130 -5.25 -8.09 -19.91
#